data_AF-A0A5D0XV47-F1
#
_entry.id   AF-A0A5D0XV47-F1
#
_cell.length_a   1.000
_cell.length_b   1.000
_cell.length_c   1.000
_cell.angle_alpha   90.00
_cell.angle_beta   90.00
_cell.angle_gamma   90.00
#
_symmetry.space_group_name_H-M   'P 1'
#
loop_
_entity.id
_entity.type
_entity.pdbx_description
1 polymer ?
#
loop_
_entity_poly.entity_id
_entity_poly.type
_entity_poly.pdbx_seq_one_letter_code
_entity_poly.pdbx_strand_id
1 'polypeptide(L)'
;MQTTTAPAGPTPTERQSVLRTLRSPRLLKTEVLAGLVVALALIPEAIAFSIIAGVDPRLGLFASFTMAVSIAFLGGRPAMISAATGAVALVIAPLVDSHGVDYFIAAVILGGLFQVVLGLTGVARLMRFIPRSVMVGFVNALAILIFLSQVPELIGVPFLVYPMAAVGLLIVFGLPRLTRAVPAPLVAIVVLTVFAVLANAVVPTVGDKGELPESLPSLMFPDVPLTLETLQIIAPFALALAAVGLLESLMTAKLVDDITDTRSDKTRESWGQGAANIITGFFGGMGGCALIGQTMINVKVSGARTRISTFLAGIFVLLLVVVLGGIVALIPMAALVAVMIFVAISTFDWHSVRPTTLRRMPRSETTVMLATVVVTVWTENLAIGVGAGVLVAMVAFARRVAHFVTVERTEAEHDGERVATYTVNGELFFASSNDLYTQFEYATDPQRVIIDLHDSHLWDASTIAALDAIQEKYRSSSTEVQVVGLNDASTMMRERLGGTLGAGH
;
A
#
# COMPACT_ATOMS: atom_id res chain seq x y z
N MET A 1 38.19 -34.60 -21.94
CA MET A 1 36.94 -33.82 -21.88
C MET A 1 37.09 -32.76 -20.80
N GLN A 2 37.58 -31.56 -21.15
CA GLN A 2 37.55 -30.40 -20.26
C GLN A 2 36.27 -29.63 -20.61
N THR A 3 35.26 -29.72 -19.74
CA THR A 3 34.11 -28.83 -19.77
C THR A 3 34.60 -27.43 -19.40
N THR A 4 34.88 -26.61 -20.41
CA THR A 4 35.07 -25.17 -20.25
C THR A 4 33.79 -24.59 -19.68
N THR A 5 33.75 -24.38 -18.37
CA THR A 5 32.71 -23.60 -17.71
C THR A 5 32.80 -22.18 -18.26
N ALA A 6 31.79 -21.77 -19.04
CA ALA A 6 31.65 -20.38 -19.47
C ALA A 6 31.78 -19.47 -18.23
N PRO A 7 32.44 -18.30 -18.33
CA PRO A 7 32.59 -17.40 -17.20
C PRO A 7 31.20 -17.11 -16.63
N ALA A 8 31.01 -17.39 -15.33
CA ALA A 8 29.75 -17.17 -14.66
C ALA A 8 29.33 -15.72 -14.87
N GLY A 9 28.14 -15.52 -15.45
CA GLY A 9 27.59 -14.18 -15.65
C GLY A 9 27.43 -13.46 -14.30
N PRO A 10 27.24 -12.12 -14.32
CA PRO A 10 27.00 -11.36 -13.10
C PRO A 10 25.90 -11.95 -12.24
N THR A 11 26.18 -12.06 -10.94
CA THR A 11 25.16 -12.38 -9.93
C THR A 11 24.05 -11.32 -9.93
N PRO A 12 22.83 -11.64 -9.47
CA PRO A 12 21.73 -10.67 -9.39
C PRO A 12 22.12 -9.38 -8.66
N THR A 13 22.84 -9.47 -7.55
CA THR A 13 23.33 -8.32 -6.77
C THR A 13 24.35 -7.50 -7.54
N GLU A 14 25.28 -8.14 -8.26
CA GLU A 14 26.25 -7.44 -9.10
C GLU A 14 25.62 -6.65 -10.26
N ARG A 15 24.47 -7.11 -10.77
CA ARG A 15 23.70 -6.39 -11.80
C ARG A 15 23.12 -5.08 -11.29
N GLN A 16 23.02 -4.89 -9.98
CA GLN A 16 22.56 -3.64 -9.37
C GLN A 16 23.67 -2.60 -9.17
N SER A 17 24.93 -2.93 -9.51
CA SER A 17 26.08 -2.04 -9.33
C SER A 17 26.06 -0.87 -10.33
N VAL A 18 25.91 0.36 -9.81
CA VAL A 18 25.96 1.61 -10.58
C VAL A 18 27.30 1.76 -11.31
N LEU A 19 28.43 1.50 -10.62
CA LEU A 19 29.77 1.61 -11.21
C LEU A 19 29.98 0.66 -12.38
N ARG A 20 29.46 -0.58 -12.27
CA ARG A 20 29.53 -1.56 -13.35
C ARG A 20 28.73 -1.10 -14.56
N THR A 21 27.54 -0.55 -14.33
CA THR A 21 26.66 -0.05 -15.37
C THR A 21 27.26 1.16 -16.09
N LEU A 22 27.85 2.11 -15.36
CA LEU A 22 28.53 3.28 -15.96
C LEU A 22 29.72 2.87 -16.85
N ARG A 23 30.40 1.76 -16.53
CA ARG A 23 31.50 1.22 -17.35
C ARG A 23 31.05 0.39 -18.55
N SER A 24 29.77 0.03 -18.64
CA SER A 24 29.24 -0.81 -19.72
C SER A 24 28.22 -0.02 -20.56
N PRO A 25 28.60 0.41 -21.79
CA PRO A 25 27.71 1.16 -22.66
C PRO A 25 26.38 0.45 -22.93
N ARG A 26 26.39 -0.89 -23.00
CA ARG A 26 25.19 -1.70 -23.20
C ARG A 26 24.23 -1.62 -22.00
N LEU A 27 24.74 -1.76 -20.78
CA LEU A 27 23.92 -1.67 -19.57
C LEU A 27 23.42 -0.24 -19.36
N LEU A 28 24.28 0.76 -19.60
CA LEU A 28 23.89 2.16 -19.52
C LEU A 28 22.79 2.51 -20.51
N LYS A 29 22.88 2.02 -21.77
CA LYS A 29 21.81 2.18 -22.76
C LYS A 29 20.48 1.60 -22.26
N THR A 30 20.51 0.42 -21.62
CA THR A 30 19.31 -0.18 -21.02
C THR A 30 18.70 0.72 -19.95
N GLU A 31 19.49 1.22 -18.99
CA GLU A 31 18.98 2.10 -17.93
C GLU A 31 18.46 3.44 -18.46
N VAL A 32 19.16 4.04 -19.43
CA VAL A 32 18.77 5.31 -20.07
C VAL A 32 17.45 5.17 -20.81
N LEU A 33 17.32 4.13 -21.66
CA LEU A 33 16.08 3.89 -22.39
C LEU A 33 14.94 3.52 -21.45
N ALA A 34 15.20 2.74 -20.39
CA ALA A 34 14.21 2.40 -19.40
C ALA A 34 13.68 3.65 -18.68
N GLY A 35 14.58 4.52 -18.21
CA GLY A 35 14.23 5.81 -17.61
C GLY A 35 13.43 6.70 -18.55
N LEU A 36 13.79 6.75 -19.84
CA LEU A 36 13.07 7.54 -20.84
C LEU A 36 11.65 7.00 -21.09
N VAL A 37 11.50 5.68 -21.24
CA VAL A 37 10.18 5.04 -21.44
C VAL A 37 9.27 5.29 -20.23
N VAL A 38 9.81 5.17 -19.01
CA VAL A 38 9.08 5.47 -17.78
C VAL A 38 8.71 6.95 -17.72
N ALA A 39 9.63 7.87 -18.02
CA ALA A 39 9.36 9.30 -18.00
C ALA A 39 8.20 9.69 -18.93
N LEU A 40 8.19 9.14 -20.15
CA LEU A 40 7.11 9.37 -21.11
C LEU A 40 5.75 8.84 -20.61
N ALA A 41 5.76 7.74 -19.86
CA ALA A 41 4.56 7.18 -19.26
C ALA A 41 4.09 7.96 -18.01
N LEU A 42 5.02 8.57 -17.26
CA LEU A 42 4.73 9.35 -16.06
C LEU A 42 4.05 10.68 -16.34
N ILE A 43 4.40 11.38 -17.43
CA ILE A 43 3.87 12.72 -17.75
C ILE A 43 2.33 12.76 -17.74
N PRO A 44 1.61 11.93 -18.53
CA PRO A 44 0.15 11.97 -18.54
C PRO A 44 -0.46 11.55 -17.20
N GLU A 45 0.12 10.56 -16.52
CA GLU A 45 -0.38 10.13 -15.20
C GLU A 45 -0.26 11.26 -14.17
N ALA A 46 0.88 11.94 -14.11
CA ALA A 46 1.11 13.05 -13.19
C ALA A 46 0.16 14.24 -13.43
N ILE A 47 -0.09 14.57 -14.70
CA ILE A 47 -1.07 15.59 -15.09
C ILE A 47 -2.47 15.18 -14.62
N ALA A 48 -2.89 13.96 -14.95
CA ALA A 48 -4.20 13.47 -14.59
C ALA A 48 -4.40 13.39 -13.07
N PHE A 49 -3.42 12.92 -12.31
CA PHE A 49 -3.51 12.87 -10.85
C PHE A 49 -3.54 14.25 -10.21
N SER A 50 -2.88 15.25 -10.79
CA SER A 50 -2.99 16.64 -10.34
C SER A 50 -4.40 17.18 -10.54
N ILE A 51 -4.98 16.93 -11.73
CA ILE A 51 -6.37 17.32 -12.05
C ILE A 51 -7.35 16.64 -11.10
N ILE A 52 -7.15 15.35 -10.80
CA ILE A 52 -7.98 14.61 -9.84
C ILE A 52 -7.87 15.20 -8.43
N ALA A 53 -6.68 15.68 -8.03
CA ALA A 53 -6.48 16.35 -6.75
C ALA A 53 -6.98 17.81 -6.73
N GLY A 54 -7.47 18.34 -7.86
CA GLY A 54 -7.89 19.73 -7.96
C GLY A 54 -6.75 20.74 -7.90
N VAL A 55 -5.53 20.34 -8.30
CA VAL A 55 -4.33 21.20 -8.29
C VAL A 55 -3.72 21.32 -9.68
N ASP A 56 -2.89 22.34 -9.89
CA ASP A 56 -2.21 22.55 -11.18
C ASP A 56 -1.37 21.32 -11.58
N PRO A 57 -1.40 20.93 -12.88
CA PRO A 57 -0.56 19.86 -13.42
C PRO A 57 0.93 19.98 -13.08
N ARG A 58 1.41 21.21 -12.92
CA ARG A 58 2.75 21.52 -12.42
C ARG A 58 3.12 20.78 -11.15
N LEU A 59 2.24 20.69 -10.15
CA LEU A 59 2.56 20.09 -8.86
C LEU A 59 2.83 18.58 -8.96
N GLY A 60 2.08 17.86 -9.79
CA GLY A 60 2.32 16.44 -10.04
C GLY A 60 3.56 16.17 -10.88
N LEU A 61 3.85 17.02 -11.87
CA LEU A 61 5.06 16.91 -12.69
C LEU A 61 6.33 17.19 -11.87
N PHE A 62 6.27 18.19 -10.99
CA PHE A 62 7.33 18.47 -10.01
C PHE A 62 7.51 17.31 -9.04
N ALA A 63 6.42 16.80 -8.45
CA ALA A 63 6.49 15.64 -7.58
C ALA A 63 7.11 14.42 -8.28
N SER A 64 6.78 14.20 -9.56
CA SER A 64 7.34 13.08 -10.32
C SER A 64 8.86 13.20 -10.51
N PHE A 65 9.35 14.41 -10.79
CA PHE A 65 10.79 14.69 -10.85
C PHE A 65 11.47 14.55 -9.48
N THR A 66 10.99 15.27 -8.47
CA THR A 66 11.65 15.36 -7.15
C THR A 66 11.63 14.03 -6.42
N MET A 67 10.53 13.28 -6.49
CA MET A 67 10.44 11.94 -5.90
C MET A 67 11.41 10.98 -6.56
N ALA A 68 11.42 10.89 -7.89
CA ALA A 68 12.26 9.95 -8.62
C ALA A 68 13.75 10.24 -8.41
N VAL A 69 14.15 11.52 -8.43
CA VAL A 69 15.54 11.92 -8.16
C VAL A 69 15.92 11.64 -6.71
N SER A 70 15.11 12.07 -5.74
CA SER A 70 15.42 11.91 -4.32
C SER A 70 15.48 10.43 -3.92
N ILE A 71 14.49 9.62 -4.32
CA ILE A 71 14.44 8.21 -3.97
C ILE A 71 15.57 7.40 -4.61
N ALA A 72 16.07 7.82 -5.78
CA ALA A 72 17.21 7.16 -6.41
C ALA A 72 18.44 7.15 -5.48
N PHE A 73 18.64 8.19 -4.66
CA PHE A 73 19.71 8.24 -3.66
C PHE A 73 19.29 7.64 -2.31
N LEU A 74 18.09 7.97 -1.84
CA LEU A 74 17.66 7.69 -0.47
C LEU A 74 17.04 6.29 -0.31
N GLY A 75 16.26 5.84 -1.29
CA GLY A 75 15.43 4.63 -1.23
C GLY A 75 16.22 3.35 -1.02
N GLY A 76 15.54 2.29 -0.60
CA GLY A 76 16.10 0.97 -0.32
C GLY A 76 16.09 0.04 -1.53
N ARG A 77 15.27 0.33 -2.55
CA ARG A 77 15.08 -0.57 -3.69
C ARG A 77 15.51 0.01 -5.06
N PRO A 78 16.65 -0.42 -5.63
CA PRO A 78 17.08 -0.01 -6.98
C PRO A 78 16.06 -0.35 -8.07
N ALA A 79 15.99 0.50 -9.10
CA ALA A 79 15.11 0.39 -10.27
C ALA A 79 13.59 0.43 -9.98
N MET A 80 13.18 0.63 -8.73
CA MET A 80 11.81 0.98 -8.40
C MET A 80 11.54 2.45 -8.69
N ILE A 81 10.35 2.75 -9.21
CA ILE A 81 9.94 4.10 -9.57
C ILE A 81 9.00 4.64 -8.50
N SER A 82 9.35 5.77 -7.89
CA SER A 82 8.45 6.58 -7.08
C SER A 82 8.23 7.93 -7.77
N ALA A 83 6.97 8.34 -7.90
CA ALA A 83 6.56 9.59 -8.53
C ALA A 83 5.18 10.01 -7.99
N ALA A 84 4.53 10.99 -8.61
CA ALA A 84 3.15 11.37 -8.28
C ALA A 84 2.18 10.20 -8.52
N THR A 85 1.27 9.95 -7.59
CA THR A 85 0.33 8.82 -7.66
C THR A 85 -1.11 9.25 -7.37
N GLY A 86 -2.06 8.57 -8.01
CA GLY A 86 -3.49 8.74 -7.71
C GLY A 86 -3.84 8.39 -6.27
N ALA A 87 -3.10 7.47 -5.65
CA ALA A 87 -3.25 7.11 -4.26
C ALA A 87 -3.02 8.29 -3.30
N VAL A 88 -1.98 9.09 -3.56
CA VAL A 88 -1.70 10.32 -2.80
C VAL A 88 -2.70 11.41 -3.16
N ALA A 89 -2.97 11.58 -4.46
CA ALA A 89 -3.92 12.57 -4.98
C ALA A 89 -5.30 12.45 -4.34
N LEU A 90 -5.89 11.25 -4.35
CA LEU A 90 -7.24 10.99 -3.83
C LEU A 90 -7.32 11.00 -2.30
N VAL A 91 -6.20 10.77 -1.60
CA VAL A 91 -6.18 10.94 -0.14
C VAL A 91 -6.29 12.42 0.21
N ILE A 92 -5.64 13.31 -0.55
CA ILE A 92 -5.53 14.73 -0.17
C ILE A 92 -6.45 15.67 -0.95
N ALA A 93 -7.10 15.22 -2.02
CA ALA A 93 -8.07 16.03 -2.78
C ALA A 93 -9.12 16.73 -1.87
N PRO A 94 -9.71 16.07 -0.85
CA PRO A 94 -10.66 16.76 0.05
C PRO A 94 -10.02 17.89 0.89
N LEU A 95 -8.72 17.81 1.18
CA LEU A 95 -8.01 18.87 1.91
C LEU A 95 -7.73 20.07 1.00
N VAL A 96 -7.42 19.83 -0.28
CA VAL A 96 -7.26 20.90 -1.28
C VAL A 96 -8.57 21.66 -1.44
N ASP A 97 -9.69 20.93 -1.60
CA ASP A 97 -11.01 21.52 -1.77
C ASP A 97 -11.44 22.37 -0.55
N SER A 98 -11.11 21.93 0.66
CA SER A 98 -11.54 22.59 1.90
C SER A 98 -10.59 23.67 2.44
N HIS A 99 -9.27 23.53 2.25
CA HIS A 99 -8.25 24.38 2.88
C HIS A 99 -7.17 24.89 1.91
N GLY A 100 -7.16 24.44 0.65
CA GLY A 100 -6.25 24.92 -0.38
C GLY A 100 -4.88 24.20 -0.43
N VAL A 101 -4.05 24.68 -1.37
CA VAL A 101 -2.79 24.04 -1.78
C VAL A 101 -1.70 24.12 -0.69
N ASP A 102 -1.66 25.18 0.12
CA ASP A 102 -0.67 25.31 1.19
C ASP A 102 -0.87 24.26 2.29
N TYR A 103 -2.11 24.01 2.70
CA TYR A 103 -2.45 22.92 3.65
C TYR A 103 -2.10 21.56 3.08
N PHE A 104 -2.33 21.37 1.79
CA PHE A 104 -1.93 20.16 1.08
C PHE A 104 -0.41 19.93 1.13
N ILE A 105 0.40 20.93 0.77
CA ILE A 105 1.86 20.81 0.79
C ILE A 105 2.36 20.58 2.22
N ALA A 106 1.79 21.27 3.22
CA ALA A 106 2.09 21.03 4.62
C ALA A 106 1.77 19.57 5.04
N ALA A 107 0.65 19.01 4.59
CA ALA A 107 0.28 17.61 4.83
C ALA A 107 1.26 16.62 4.17
N VAL A 108 1.76 16.93 2.97
CA VAL A 108 2.80 16.12 2.28
C VAL A 108 4.09 16.11 3.08
N ILE A 109 4.55 17.26 3.56
CA ILE A 109 5.77 17.38 4.39
C ILE A 109 5.59 16.59 5.69
N LEU A 110 4.47 16.78 6.39
CA LEU A 110 4.17 16.07 7.63
C LEU A 110 4.04 14.55 7.40
N GLY A 111 3.42 14.14 6.30
CA GLY A 111 3.29 12.74 5.93
C GLY A 111 4.65 12.11 5.65
N GLY A 112 5.55 12.84 4.98
CA GLY A 112 6.94 12.44 4.81
C GLY A 112 7.68 12.30 6.15
N LEU A 113 7.44 13.21 7.10
CA LEU A 113 7.98 13.10 8.47
C LEU A 113 7.47 11.85 9.19
N PHE A 114 6.16 11.56 9.10
CA PHE A 114 5.60 10.31 9.63
C PHE A 114 6.23 9.08 8.99
N GLN A 115 6.44 9.07 7.67
CA GLN A 115 7.13 7.96 6.99
C GLN A 115 8.57 7.77 7.49
N VAL A 116 9.32 8.86 7.72
CA VAL A 116 10.66 8.79 8.32
C VAL A 116 10.59 8.19 9.72
N VAL A 117 9.71 8.69 10.59
CA VAL A 117 9.56 8.19 11.97
C VAL A 117 9.17 6.71 11.98
N LEU A 118 8.17 6.31 11.18
CA LEU A 118 7.70 4.92 11.07
C LEU A 118 8.76 3.99 10.47
N GLY A 119 9.57 4.50 9.53
CA GLY A 119 10.72 3.79 8.98
C GLY A 119 11.79 3.52 10.03
N LEU A 120 12.24 4.57 10.73
CA LEU A 120 13.33 4.49 11.71
C LEU A 120 12.96 3.68 12.96
N THR A 121 11.71 3.78 13.43
CA THR A 121 11.21 2.99 14.57
C THR A 121 10.95 1.52 14.22
N GLY A 122 11.06 1.15 12.95
CA GLY A 122 10.82 -0.21 12.47
C GLY A 122 9.33 -0.60 12.41
N VAL A 123 8.42 0.36 12.63
CA VAL A 123 6.97 0.18 12.47
C VAL A 123 6.60 -0.17 11.04
N ALA A 124 7.40 0.23 10.05
CA ALA A 124 7.24 -0.23 8.67
C ALA A 124 7.24 -1.77 8.52
N ARG A 125 7.84 -2.53 9.46
CA ARG A 125 7.74 -4.00 9.48
C ARG A 125 6.35 -4.51 9.90
N LEU A 126 5.57 -3.70 10.63
CA LEU A 126 4.19 -4.02 11.04
C LEU A 126 3.23 -4.00 9.84
N MET A 127 3.61 -3.39 8.72
CA MET A 127 2.80 -3.41 7.48
C MET A 127 2.54 -4.83 6.96
N ARG A 128 3.37 -5.82 7.36
CA ARG A 128 3.12 -7.25 7.08
C ARG A 128 1.83 -7.80 7.68
N PHE A 129 1.28 -7.12 8.69
CA PHE A 129 0.05 -7.52 9.36
C PHE A 129 -1.20 -6.92 8.71
N ILE A 130 -1.05 -6.02 7.72
CA ILE A 130 -2.19 -5.49 6.99
C ILE A 130 -2.79 -6.60 6.11
N PRO A 131 -4.05 -6.97 6.31
CA PRO A 131 -4.65 -8.08 5.57
C PRO A 131 -4.72 -7.79 4.07
N ARG A 132 -4.53 -8.85 3.27
CA ARG A 132 -4.61 -8.75 1.80
C ARG A 132 -5.95 -8.20 1.32
N SER A 133 -7.05 -8.51 2.02
CA SER A 133 -8.38 -8.00 1.69
C SER A 133 -8.48 -6.47 1.78
N VAL A 134 -7.78 -5.84 2.73
CA VAL A 134 -7.73 -4.36 2.83
C VAL A 134 -6.98 -3.79 1.63
N MET A 135 -5.83 -4.37 1.28
CA MET A 135 -5.03 -3.91 0.13
C MET A 135 -5.78 -4.06 -1.19
N VAL A 136 -6.47 -5.19 -1.40
CA VAL A 136 -7.29 -5.42 -2.60
C VAL A 136 -8.49 -4.46 -2.62
N GLY A 137 -9.16 -4.26 -1.48
CA GLY A 137 -10.24 -3.29 -1.36
C GLY A 137 -9.78 -1.87 -1.70
N PHE A 138 -8.62 -1.47 -1.20
CA PHE A 138 -7.97 -0.19 -1.50
C PHE A 138 -7.68 -0.03 -3.01
N VAL A 139 -7.02 -1.00 -3.64
CA VAL A 139 -6.70 -0.95 -5.08
C VAL A 139 -7.96 -0.87 -5.94
N ASN A 140 -8.99 -1.66 -5.62
CA ASN A 140 -10.27 -1.62 -6.32
C ASN A 140 -10.99 -0.28 -6.14
N ALA A 141 -10.99 0.27 -4.93
CA ALA A 141 -11.59 1.55 -4.65
C ALA A 141 -10.87 2.69 -5.37
N LEU A 142 -9.53 2.68 -5.35
CA LEU A 142 -8.69 3.60 -6.09
C LEU A 142 -9.00 3.55 -7.60
N ALA A 143 -9.09 2.36 -8.19
CA ALA A 143 -9.46 2.21 -9.59
C ALA A 143 -10.86 2.78 -9.91
N ILE A 144 -11.84 2.54 -9.03
CA ILE A 144 -13.20 3.10 -9.18
C ILE A 144 -13.16 4.63 -9.09
N LEU A 145 -12.47 5.20 -8.11
CA LEU A 145 -12.35 6.66 -7.96
C LEU A 145 -11.64 7.29 -9.16
N ILE A 146 -10.57 6.67 -9.68
CA ILE A 146 -9.92 7.13 -10.91
C ILE A 146 -10.94 7.12 -12.05
N PHE A 147 -11.70 6.05 -12.25
CA PHE A 147 -12.71 6.00 -13.30
C PHE A 147 -13.80 7.08 -13.12
N LEU A 148 -14.34 7.22 -11.92
CA LEU A 148 -15.38 8.21 -11.59
C LEU A 148 -14.88 9.64 -11.81
N SER A 149 -13.61 9.93 -11.50
CA SER A 149 -13.01 11.25 -11.75
C SER A 149 -12.89 11.60 -13.24
N GLN A 150 -12.98 10.62 -14.15
CA GLN A 150 -12.99 10.88 -15.59
C GLN A 150 -14.39 11.20 -16.14
N VAL A 151 -15.45 10.85 -15.41
CA VAL A 151 -16.83 11.02 -15.87
C VAL A 151 -17.20 12.50 -16.11
N PRO A 152 -16.84 13.45 -15.23
CA PRO A 152 -17.10 14.88 -15.47
C PRO A 152 -16.49 15.41 -16.78
N GLU A 153 -15.34 14.87 -17.20
CA GLU A 153 -14.65 15.27 -18.45
C GLU A 153 -15.33 14.75 -19.72
N LEU A 154 -16.40 13.95 -19.59
CA LEU A 154 -17.20 13.42 -20.68
C LEU A 154 -18.65 13.93 -20.67
N ILE A 155 -19.05 14.75 -19.69
CA ILE A 155 -20.41 15.27 -19.56
C ILE A 155 -20.46 16.74 -19.99
N GLY A 156 -21.43 17.09 -20.84
CA GLY A 156 -21.64 18.49 -21.26
C GLY A 156 -20.50 19.05 -22.14
N VAL A 157 -19.64 18.18 -22.68
CA VAL A 157 -18.49 18.55 -23.50
C VAL A 157 -18.81 18.59 -25.01
N PRO A 158 -18.00 19.28 -25.82
CA PRO A 158 -18.18 19.32 -27.27
C PRO A 158 -18.27 17.91 -27.88
N PHE A 159 -19.13 17.73 -28.89
CA PHE A 159 -19.37 16.43 -29.51
C PHE A 159 -18.10 15.72 -29.99
N LEU A 160 -17.08 16.48 -30.43
CA LEU A 160 -15.82 15.93 -30.92
C LEU A 160 -15.02 15.17 -29.85
N VAL A 161 -15.27 15.43 -28.56
CA VAL A 161 -14.61 14.73 -27.44
C VAL A 161 -14.97 13.23 -27.43
N TYR A 162 -16.22 12.85 -27.69
CA TYR A 162 -16.66 11.45 -27.66
C TYR A 162 -15.96 10.54 -28.69
N PRO A 163 -15.92 10.87 -30.00
CA PRO A 163 -15.19 10.05 -30.97
C PRO A 163 -13.68 10.09 -30.72
N MET A 164 -13.11 11.21 -30.25
CA MET A 164 -11.69 11.25 -29.87
C MET A 164 -11.37 10.31 -28.71
N ALA A 165 -12.19 10.30 -27.65
CA ALA A 165 -12.04 9.38 -26.53
C ALA A 165 -12.21 7.92 -26.97
N ALA A 166 -13.19 7.63 -27.83
CA ALA A 166 -13.39 6.29 -28.39
C ALA A 166 -12.19 5.81 -29.22
N VAL A 167 -11.61 6.67 -30.06
CA VAL A 167 -10.38 6.39 -30.81
C VAL A 167 -9.20 6.21 -29.86
N GLY A 168 -9.07 7.03 -28.82
CA GLY A 168 -8.07 6.89 -27.78
C GLY A 168 -8.14 5.51 -27.11
N LEU A 169 -9.33 5.10 -26.67
CA LEU A 169 -9.56 3.77 -26.08
C LEU A 169 -9.22 2.65 -27.09
N LEU A 170 -9.61 2.80 -28.36
CA LEU A 170 -9.28 1.83 -29.41
C LEU A 170 -7.77 1.69 -29.58
N ILE A 171 -7.01 2.79 -29.56
CA ILE A 171 -5.54 2.75 -29.63
C ILE A 171 -4.97 2.06 -28.39
N VAL A 172 -5.39 2.48 -27.19
CA VAL A 172 -4.80 1.98 -25.94
C VAL A 172 -5.07 0.49 -25.73
N PHE A 173 -6.27 -0.01 -26.07
CA PHE A 173 -6.59 -1.44 -25.98
C PHE A 173 -6.15 -2.25 -27.22
N GLY A 174 -6.14 -1.65 -28.40
CA GLY A 174 -5.86 -2.31 -29.67
C GLY A 174 -4.39 -2.45 -29.98
N LEU A 175 -3.61 -1.37 -29.84
CA LEU A 175 -2.21 -1.31 -30.25
C LEU A 175 -1.31 -2.34 -29.56
N PRO A 176 -1.46 -2.67 -28.25
CA PRO A 176 -0.66 -3.69 -27.60
C PRO A 176 -0.77 -5.10 -28.21
N ARG A 177 -1.82 -5.34 -29.01
CA ARG A 177 -2.00 -6.60 -29.76
C ARG A 177 -1.17 -6.64 -31.05
N LEU A 178 -0.81 -5.47 -31.59
CA LEU A 178 -0.01 -5.35 -32.81
C LEU A 178 1.48 -5.15 -32.51
N THR A 179 1.80 -4.29 -31.54
CA THR A 179 3.18 -4.00 -31.14
C THR A 179 3.30 -3.75 -29.65
N ARG A 180 4.46 -4.10 -29.08
CA ARG A 180 4.83 -3.83 -27.69
C ARG A 180 6.08 -2.95 -27.57
N ALA A 181 6.55 -2.39 -28.68
CA ALA A 181 7.77 -1.59 -28.71
C ALA A 181 7.59 -0.21 -28.05
N VAL A 182 6.37 0.34 -28.11
CA VAL A 182 6.04 1.69 -27.60
C VAL A 182 4.80 1.59 -26.70
N PRO A 183 4.72 2.31 -25.57
CA PRO A 183 3.52 2.37 -24.74
C PRO A 183 2.31 2.87 -25.52
N ALA A 184 1.21 2.11 -25.52
CA ALA A 184 -0.01 2.49 -26.21
C ALA A 184 -0.64 3.80 -25.72
N PRO A 185 -0.61 4.16 -24.42
CA PRO A 185 -1.03 5.47 -23.94
C PRO A 185 -0.31 6.64 -24.62
N LEU A 186 1.01 6.53 -24.81
CA LEU A 186 1.81 7.55 -25.47
C LEU A 186 1.38 7.74 -26.93
N VAL A 187 1.13 6.63 -27.65
CA VAL A 187 0.67 6.69 -29.04
C VAL A 187 -0.71 7.35 -29.14
N ALA A 188 -1.62 7.02 -28.23
CA ALA A 188 -2.95 7.64 -28.19
C ALA A 188 -2.85 9.17 -27.98
N ILE A 189 -2.03 9.61 -27.02
CA ILE A 189 -1.79 11.04 -26.77
C ILE A 189 -1.22 11.74 -28.00
N VAL A 190 -0.15 11.20 -28.58
CA VAL A 190 0.50 11.82 -29.75
C VAL A 190 -0.46 11.89 -30.94
N VAL A 191 -1.14 10.80 -31.29
CA VAL A 191 -2.04 10.74 -32.44
C VAL A 191 -3.21 11.71 -32.26
N LEU A 192 -3.85 11.73 -31.09
CA LEU A 192 -5.00 12.61 -30.83
C LEU A 192 -4.60 14.07 -30.73
N THR A 193 -3.40 14.38 -30.20
CA THR A 193 -2.88 15.76 -30.15
C THR A 193 -2.58 16.26 -31.56
N VAL A 194 -1.90 15.45 -32.39
CA VAL A 194 -1.62 15.80 -33.78
C VAL A 194 -2.92 16.02 -34.55
N PHE A 195 -3.91 15.14 -34.37
CA PHE A 195 -5.23 15.32 -34.97
C PHE A 195 -5.89 16.62 -34.50
N ALA A 196 -5.91 16.89 -33.20
CA ALA A 196 -6.55 18.08 -32.65
C ALA A 196 -5.92 19.36 -33.20
N VAL A 197 -4.60 19.43 -33.29
CA VAL A 197 -3.87 20.59 -33.83
C VAL A 197 -4.11 20.74 -35.34
N LEU A 198 -3.98 19.67 -36.12
CA LEU A 198 -4.15 19.73 -37.58
C LEU A 198 -5.60 20.03 -38.00
N ALA A 199 -6.57 19.51 -37.25
CA ALA A 199 -7.99 19.75 -37.50
C ALA A 199 -8.50 21.06 -36.88
N ASN A 200 -7.64 21.80 -36.16
CA ASN A 200 -8.01 22.96 -35.35
C ASN A 200 -9.24 22.68 -34.46
N ALA A 201 -9.22 21.51 -33.82
CA ALA A 201 -10.31 20.98 -33.03
C ALA A 201 -10.51 21.83 -31.76
N VAL A 202 -11.70 22.41 -31.60
CA VAL A 202 -12.08 23.13 -30.38
C VAL A 202 -12.55 22.11 -29.34
N VAL A 203 -11.62 21.61 -28.54
CA VAL A 203 -11.85 20.67 -27.44
C VAL A 203 -11.07 21.12 -26.21
N PRO A 204 -11.55 20.80 -24.98
CA PRO A 204 -10.79 21.09 -23.77
C PRO A 204 -9.40 20.45 -23.81
N THR A 205 -8.40 21.20 -23.38
CA THR A 205 -6.99 20.80 -23.38
C THR A 205 -6.43 20.77 -21.95
N VAL A 206 -5.26 20.16 -21.78
CA VAL A 206 -4.54 20.16 -20.50
C VAL A 206 -4.23 21.58 -20.02
N GLY A 207 -3.89 22.49 -20.93
CA GLY A 207 -3.62 23.89 -20.58
C GLY A 207 -4.81 24.64 -19.98
N ASP A 208 -6.04 24.18 -20.24
CA ASP A 208 -7.26 24.78 -19.68
C ASP A 208 -7.49 24.37 -18.21
N LYS A 209 -6.76 23.36 -17.71
CA LYS A 209 -6.94 22.78 -16.37
C LYS A 209 -5.97 23.32 -15.32
N GLY A 210 -4.97 24.09 -15.73
CA GLY A 210 -4.02 24.70 -14.81
C GLY A 210 -2.65 24.92 -15.44
N GLU A 211 -1.76 25.49 -14.65
CA GLU A 211 -0.42 25.85 -15.12
C GLU A 211 0.49 24.64 -15.30
N LEU A 212 1.27 24.65 -16.38
CA LEU A 212 2.36 23.70 -16.62
C LEU A 212 3.69 24.32 -16.17
N PRO A 213 4.71 23.50 -15.85
CA PRO A 213 6.02 24.02 -15.47
C PRO A 213 6.71 24.80 -16.59
N GLU A 214 6.98 26.07 -16.36
CA GLU A 214 7.80 26.92 -17.25
C GLU A 214 9.26 27.05 -16.77
N SER A 215 9.51 26.69 -15.51
CA SER A 215 10.82 26.80 -14.87
C SER A 215 11.12 25.61 -13.97
N LEU A 216 12.36 25.54 -13.50
CA LEU A 216 12.77 24.55 -12.52
C LEU A 216 11.99 24.74 -11.20
N PRO A 217 11.72 23.66 -10.44
CA PRO A 217 11.10 23.77 -9.13
C PRO A 217 11.92 24.68 -8.22
N SER A 218 11.29 25.72 -7.68
CA SER A 218 11.87 26.59 -6.66
C SER A 218 11.52 26.08 -5.28
N LEU A 219 12.35 26.45 -4.29
CA LEU A 219 12.04 26.18 -2.89
C LEU A 219 10.77 26.96 -2.51
N MET A 220 9.80 26.26 -1.93
CA MET A 220 8.51 26.77 -1.47
C MET A 220 8.33 26.39 0.00
N PHE A 221 7.82 27.33 0.77
CA PHE A 221 7.35 27.08 2.14
C PHE A 221 5.84 27.29 2.16
N PRO A 222 5.05 26.30 2.64
CA PRO A 222 3.60 26.44 2.68
C PRO A 222 3.20 27.56 3.64
N ASP A 223 2.32 28.46 3.19
CA ASP A 223 1.82 29.57 4.00
C ASP A 223 0.62 29.12 4.85
N VAL A 224 0.92 28.39 5.94
CA VAL A 224 -0.09 27.92 6.90
C VAL A 224 0.24 28.34 8.32
N PRO A 225 -0.77 28.67 9.15
CA PRO A 225 -0.54 28.97 10.56
C PRO A 225 0.10 27.76 11.27
N LEU A 226 1.22 27.96 11.96
CA LEU A 226 1.87 26.91 12.76
C LEU A 226 1.16 26.72 14.12
N THR A 227 -0.10 26.32 14.07
CA THR A 227 -0.98 26.13 15.24
C THR A 227 -1.33 24.65 15.44
N LEU A 228 -1.81 24.31 16.64
CA LEU A 228 -2.33 22.97 16.94
C LEU A 228 -3.56 22.64 16.07
N GLU A 229 -4.35 23.65 15.71
CA GLU A 229 -5.51 23.51 14.82
C GLU A 229 -5.09 23.07 13.42
N THR A 230 -4.11 23.75 12.81
CA THR A 230 -3.54 23.32 11.52
C THR A 230 -3.03 21.89 11.61
N LEU A 231 -2.31 21.54 12.68
CA LEU A 231 -1.84 20.17 12.89
C LEU A 231 -3.00 19.17 12.96
N GLN A 232 -4.09 19.48 13.66
CA GLN A 232 -5.27 18.61 13.75
C GLN A 232 -5.97 18.43 12.40
N ILE A 233 -5.96 19.47 11.55
CA ILE A 233 -6.50 19.42 10.19
C ILE A 233 -5.64 18.51 9.30
N ILE A 234 -4.32 18.73 9.26
CA ILE A 234 -3.45 18.03 8.30
C ILE A 234 -3.01 16.63 8.78
N ALA A 235 -2.96 16.37 10.08
CA ALA A 235 -2.42 15.13 10.62
C ALA A 235 -3.15 13.86 10.15
N PRO A 236 -4.50 13.81 10.06
CA PRO A 236 -5.21 12.63 9.55
C PRO A 236 -4.84 12.33 8.09
N PHE A 237 -4.78 13.36 7.24
CA PHE A 237 -4.40 13.23 5.83
C PHE A 237 -2.93 12.83 5.68
N ALA A 238 -2.03 13.45 6.45
CA ALA A 238 -0.62 13.12 6.49
C ALA A 238 -0.37 11.67 6.93
N LEU A 239 -1.10 11.19 7.94
CA LEU A 239 -1.00 9.80 8.41
C LEU A 239 -1.51 8.82 7.36
N ALA A 240 -2.62 9.14 6.69
CA ALA A 240 -3.15 8.34 5.59
C ALA A 240 -2.19 8.27 4.41
N LEU A 241 -1.63 9.42 3.99
CA LEU A 241 -0.57 9.48 2.98
C LEU A 241 0.62 8.63 3.39
N ALA A 242 1.06 8.72 4.65
CA ALA A 242 2.19 7.97 5.15
C ALA A 242 1.93 6.47 5.05
N ALA A 243 0.78 6.00 5.54
CA ALA A 243 0.39 4.59 5.52
C ALA A 243 0.27 4.06 4.09
N VAL A 244 -0.44 4.76 3.21
CA VAL A 244 -0.63 4.38 1.81
C VAL A 244 0.70 4.37 1.05
N GLY A 245 1.53 5.40 1.22
CA GLY A 245 2.81 5.49 0.55
C GLY A 245 3.80 4.40 0.98
N LEU A 246 3.76 3.98 2.25
CA LEU A 246 4.54 2.84 2.75
C LEU A 246 3.99 1.51 2.25
N LEU A 247 2.66 1.32 2.24
CA LEU A 247 2.04 0.12 1.67
C LEU A 247 2.48 -0.12 0.24
N GLU A 248 2.26 0.88 -0.62
CA GLU A 248 2.60 0.81 -2.04
C GLU A 248 4.10 0.58 -2.26
N SER A 249 4.94 1.29 -1.50
CA SER A 249 6.38 1.11 -1.62
C SER A 249 6.85 -0.29 -1.22
N LEU A 250 6.37 -0.83 -0.10
CA LEU A 250 6.77 -2.15 0.37
C LEU A 250 6.22 -3.29 -0.51
N MET A 251 4.99 -3.15 -1.02
CA MET A 251 4.41 -4.10 -1.97
C MET A 251 5.16 -4.08 -3.30
N THR A 252 5.45 -2.90 -3.83
CA THR A 252 6.22 -2.74 -5.07
C THR A 252 7.63 -3.26 -4.90
N ALA A 253 8.29 -2.96 -3.78
CA ALA A 253 9.64 -3.45 -3.49
C ALA A 253 9.69 -4.97 -3.48
N LYS A 254 8.69 -5.64 -2.88
CA LYS A 254 8.58 -7.11 -2.91
C LYS A 254 8.42 -7.65 -4.33
N LEU A 255 7.60 -7.01 -5.17
CA LEU A 255 7.44 -7.41 -6.57
C LEU A 255 8.76 -7.29 -7.35
N VAL A 256 9.53 -6.23 -7.11
CA VAL A 256 10.86 -6.08 -7.71
C VAL A 256 11.83 -7.12 -7.16
N ASP A 257 11.76 -7.44 -5.86
CA ASP A 257 12.54 -8.53 -5.23
C ASP A 257 12.35 -9.85 -5.98
N ASP A 258 11.10 -10.22 -6.22
CA ASP A 258 10.73 -11.45 -6.91
C ASP A 258 11.16 -11.45 -8.41
N ILE A 259 11.19 -10.29 -9.08
CA ILE A 259 11.56 -10.20 -10.50
C ILE A 259 13.07 -10.23 -10.72
N THR A 260 13.84 -9.72 -9.75
CA THR A 260 15.28 -9.53 -9.91
C THR A 260 16.12 -10.46 -9.05
N ASP A 261 15.49 -11.33 -8.26
CA ASP A 261 16.15 -12.26 -7.35
C ASP A 261 17.13 -11.56 -6.37
N THR A 262 16.73 -10.39 -5.86
CA THR A 262 17.51 -9.62 -4.88
C THR A 262 16.60 -9.13 -3.76
N ARG A 263 17.15 -8.81 -2.58
CA ARG A 263 16.35 -8.33 -1.44
C ARG A 263 16.34 -6.82 -1.37
N SER A 264 15.22 -6.25 -0.93
CA SER A 264 15.09 -4.83 -0.58
C SER A 264 15.36 -4.57 0.90
N ASP A 265 16.04 -3.47 1.20
CA ASP A 265 16.03 -2.88 2.54
C ASP A 265 14.76 -2.05 2.72
N LYS A 266 13.78 -2.64 3.40
CA LYS A 266 12.45 -2.06 3.64
C LYS A 266 12.50 -0.87 4.59
N THR A 267 13.43 -0.86 5.53
CA THR A 267 13.62 0.26 6.46
C THR A 267 14.17 1.45 5.70
N ARG A 268 15.20 1.23 4.88
CA ARG A 268 15.78 2.26 4.02
C ARG A 268 14.77 2.80 3.01
N GLU A 269 13.97 1.91 2.44
CA GLU A 269 12.91 2.32 1.54
C GLU A 269 11.87 3.21 2.23
N SER A 270 11.46 2.84 3.44
CA SER A 270 10.42 3.57 4.20
C SER A 270 10.85 4.99 4.56
N TRP A 271 12.03 5.16 5.18
CA TRP A 271 12.50 6.50 5.52
C TRP A 271 12.95 7.28 4.29
N GLY A 272 13.49 6.60 3.26
CA GLY A 272 13.86 7.21 1.98
C GLY A 272 12.65 7.80 1.25
N GLN A 273 11.51 7.10 1.27
CA GLN A 273 10.23 7.62 0.76
C GLN A 273 9.77 8.84 1.54
N GLY A 274 9.86 8.79 2.87
CA GLY A 274 9.51 9.92 3.73
C GLY A 274 10.34 11.17 3.45
N ALA A 275 11.67 11.00 3.36
CA ALA A 275 12.58 12.07 3.00
C ALA A 275 12.32 12.60 1.58
N ALA A 276 12.01 11.73 0.61
CA ALA A 276 11.63 12.15 -0.74
C ALA A 276 10.34 12.98 -0.75
N ASN A 277 9.34 12.63 0.08
CA ASN A 277 8.10 13.41 0.23
C ASN A 277 8.35 14.76 0.91
N ILE A 278 9.20 14.83 1.94
CA ILE A 278 9.60 16.09 2.57
C ILE A 278 10.26 17.02 1.54
N ILE A 279 11.26 16.50 0.80
CA ILE A 279 11.93 17.26 -0.26
C ILE A 279 10.89 17.73 -1.28
N THR A 280 10.03 16.83 -1.75
CA THR A 280 8.99 17.14 -2.73
C THR A 280 8.06 18.25 -2.26
N GLY A 281 7.59 18.22 -1.01
CA GLY A 281 6.76 19.28 -0.46
C GLY A 281 7.46 20.64 -0.46
N PHE A 282 8.75 20.70 -0.08
CA PHE A 282 9.54 21.94 -0.17
C PHE A 282 9.83 22.42 -1.59
N PHE A 283 9.57 21.61 -2.61
CA PHE A 283 9.65 22.01 -4.03
C PHE A 283 8.26 22.21 -4.65
N GLY A 284 7.22 22.35 -3.81
CA GLY A 284 5.84 22.58 -4.23
C GLY A 284 5.23 21.37 -4.95
N GLY A 285 5.74 20.17 -4.71
CA GLY A 285 5.23 18.96 -5.32
C GLY A 285 4.10 18.33 -4.51
N MET A 286 3.20 17.65 -5.22
CA MET A 286 2.01 17.01 -4.69
C MET A 286 2.27 15.77 -3.78
N GLY A 287 3.54 15.43 -3.54
CA GLY A 287 3.95 14.18 -2.91
C GLY A 287 3.79 12.97 -3.83
N GLY A 288 4.22 11.80 -3.35
CA GLY A 288 4.18 10.61 -4.17
C GLY A 288 4.47 9.32 -3.41
N CYS A 289 4.35 8.22 -4.13
CA CYS A 289 4.79 6.93 -3.65
C CYS A 289 5.29 6.03 -4.79
N ALA A 290 5.60 4.78 -4.49
CA ALA A 290 6.00 3.82 -5.52
C ALA A 290 4.83 3.55 -6.49
N LEU A 291 5.16 3.34 -7.76
CA LEU A 291 4.21 3.01 -8.82
C LEU A 291 4.47 1.59 -9.31
N ILE A 292 3.52 0.69 -9.06
CA ILE A 292 3.62 -0.71 -9.50
C ILE A 292 3.78 -0.77 -11.04
N GLY A 293 2.87 -0.15 -11.79
CA GLY A 293 2.87 -0.21 -13.27
C GLY A 293 4.18 0.31 -13.89
N GLN A 294 4.62 1.49 -13.45
CA GLN A 294 5.84 2.11 -13.96
C GLN A 294 7.11 1.36 -13.55
N THR A 295 7.12 0.79 -12.35
CA THR A 295 8.20 -0.09 -11.91
C THR A 295 8.25 -1.37 -12.76
N MET A 296 7.10 -1.95 -13.12
CA MET A 296 7.04 -3.12 -14.01
C MET A 296 7.54 -2.80 -15.41
N ILE A 297 7.21 -1.61 -15.95
CA ILE A 297 7.78 -1.14 -17.22
C ILE A 297 9.30 -1.01 -17.10
N ASN A 298 9.80 -0.38 -16.03
CA ASN A 298 11.23 -0.17 -15.83
C ASN A 298 12.02 -1.49 -15.71
N VAL A 299 11.56 -2.38 -14.84
CA VAL A 299 12.31 -3.58 -14.44
C VAL A 299 12.00 -4.77 -15.33
N LYS A 300 10.73 -5.08 -15.60
CA LYS A 300 10.33 -6.30 -16.32
C LYS A 300 10.35 -6.10 -17.84
N VAL A 301 9.85 -4.97 -18.34
CA VAL A 301 9.78 -4.70 -19.78
C VAL A 301 11.11 -4.16 -20.32
N SER A 302 11.64 -3.11 -19.68
CA SER A 302 12.86 -2.43 -20.13
C SER A 302 14.16 -3.05 -19.59
N GLY A 303 14.08 -3.86 -18.53
CA GLY A 303 15.23 -4.62 -18.01
C GLY A 303 16.18 -3.83 -17.10
N ALA A 304 15.79 -2.67 -16.59
CA ALA A 304 16.61 -1.89 -15.67
C ALA A 304 16.80 -2.60 -14.31
N ARG A 305 17.97 -2.41 -13.69
CA ARG A 305 18.38 -3.05 -12.44
C ARG A 305 19.02 -2.07 -11.45
N THR A 306 19.38 -0.86 -11.87
CA THR A 306 20.07 0.10 -11.01
C THR A 306 19.22 1.33 -10.70
N ARG A 307 19.73 2.18 -9.79
CA ARG A 307 19.14 3.50 -9.47
C ARG A 307 19.26 4.51 -10.61
N ILE A 308 20.10 4.25 -11.62
CA ILE A 308 20.31 5.15 -12.77
C ILE A 308 19.00 5.33 -13.53
N SER A 309 18.26 4.25 -13.82
CA SER A 309 16.95 4.35 -14.49
C SER A 309 15.95 5.21 -13.73
N THR A 310 15.82 5.05 -12.42
CA THR A 310 14.93 5.86 -11.57
C THR A 310 15.35 7.33 -11.59
N PHE A 311 16.64 7.62 -11.41
CA PHE A 311 17.17 8.99 -11.46
C PHE A 311 16.89 9.65 -12.82
N LEU A 312 17.19 8.93 -13.90
CA LEU A 312 16.98 9.43 -15.26
C LEU A 312 15.50 9.59 -15.60
N ALA A 313 14.61 8.76 -15.07
CA ALA A 313 13.17 8.95 -15.24
C ALA A 313 12.73 10.33 -14.73
N GLY A 314 13.15 10.72 -13.53
CA GLY A 314 12.87 12.05 -12.99
C GLY A 314 13.45 13.17 -13.85
N ILE A 315 14.73 13.05 -14.23
CA ILE A 315 15.42 14.06 -15.06
C ILE A 315 14.76 14.21 -16.43
N PHE A 316 14.36 13.10 -17.06
CA PHE A 316 13.66 13.15 -18.34
C PHE A 316 12.25 13.75 -18.21
N VAL A 317 11.51 13.46 -17.14
CA VAL A 317 10.22 14.14 -16.88
C VAL A 317 10.44 15.64 -16.81
N LEU A 318 11.40 16.10 -16.01
CA LEU A 318 11.69 17.53 -15.87
C LEU A 318 12.09 18.17 -17.21
N LEU A 319 13.04 17.56 -17.92
CA LEU A 319 13.53 18.09 -19.19
C LEU A 319 12.44 18.12 -20.26
N LEU A 320 11.65 17.05 -20.39
CA LEU A 320 10.58 16.98 -21.37
C LEU A 320 9.48 18.00 -21.05
N VAL A 321 9.10 18.17 -19.79
CA VAL A 321 8.01 19.08 -19.42
C VAL A 321 8.42 20.54 -19.54
N VAL A 322 9.63 20.92 -19.11
CA VAL A 322 10.10 22.30 -19.24
C VAL A 322 10.33 22.68 -20.71
N VAL A 323 10.83 21.76 -21.53
CA VAL A 323 11.09 22.04 -22.95
C VAL A 323 9.82 21.93 -23.81
N LEU A 324 8.96 20.95 -23.53
CA LEU A 324 7.77 20.66 -24.32
C LEU A 324 6.48 21.16 -23.64
N GLY A 325 6.56 22.01 -22.62
CA GLY A 325 5.40 22.48 -21.84
C GLY A 325 4.30 23.06 -22.72
N GLY A 326 4.66 23.90 -23.70
CA GLY A 326 3.71 24.42 -24.69
C GLY A 326 3.05 23.35 -25.57
N ILE A 327 3.73 22.23 -25.85
CA ILE A 327 3.16 21.09 -26.58
C ILE A 327 2.26 20.25 -25.66
N VAL A 328 2.69 20.05 -24.41
CA VAL A 328 1.91 19.33 -23.40
C VAL A 328 0.58 20.05 -23.11
N ALA A 329 0.58 21.38 -23.13
CA ALA A 329 -0.62 22.20 -22.98
C ALA A 329 -1.69 21.91 -24.05
N LEU A 330 -1.27 21.54 -25.27
CA LEU A 330 -2.16 21.27 -26.40
C LEU A 330 -2.79 19.87 -26.36
N ILE A 331 -2.42 19.03 -25.39
CA ILE A 331 -2.97 17.67 -25.30
C ILE A 331 -4.48 17.77 -25.03
N PRO A 332 -5.33 17.18 -25.89
CA PRO A 332 -6.76 17.21 -25.68
C PRO A 332 -7.13 16.34 -24.48
N MET A 333 -8.03 16.82 -23.62
CA MET A 333 -8.51 16.09 -22.44
C MET A 333 -9.10 14.73 -22.81
N ALA A 334 -9.70 14.60 -24.00
CA ALA A 334 -10.19 13.33 -24.54
C ALA A 334 -9.12 12.22 -24.56
N ALA A 335 -7.87 12.56 -24.88
CA ALA A 335 -6.76 11.62 -24.89
C ALA A 335 -6.37 11.21 -23.46
N LEU A 336 -6.30 12.18 -22.55
CA LEU A 336 -5.96 11.94 -21.15
C LEU A 336 -7.02 11.07 -20.48
N VAL A 337 -8.30 11.36 -20.69
CA VAL A 337 -9.44 10.59 -20.20
C VAL A 337 -9.38 9.13 -20.70
N ALA A 338 -9.12 8.92 -21.99
CA ALA A 338 -8.99 7.57 -22.53
C ALA A 338 -7.84 6.77 -21.87
N VAL A 339 -6.70 7.44 -21.62
CA VAL A 339 -5.57 6.84 -20.88
C VAL A 339 -5.95 6.54 -19.45
N MET A 340 -6.61 7.45 -18.74
CA MET A 340 -6.99 7.26 -17.34
C MET A 340 -8.07 6.20 -17.16
N ILE A 341 -9.00 6.04 -18.10
CA ILE A 341 -9.93 4.91 -18.13
C ILE A 341 -9.16 3.59 -18.28
N PHE A 342 -8.16 3.53 -19.17
CA PHE A 342 -7.31 2.35 -19.30
C PHE A 342 -6.51 2.06 -18.02
N VAL A 343 -5.96 3.10 -17.38
CA VAL A 343 -5.24 2.97 -16.11
C VAL A 343 -6.18 2.45 -15.01
N ALA A 344 -7.38 3.01 -14.87
CA ALA A 344 -8.38 2.54 -13.91
C ALA A 344 -8.71 1.06 -14.10
N ILE A 345 -9.01 0.64 -15.34
CA ILE A 345 -9.31 -0.75 -15.67
C ILE A 345 -8.12 -1.68 -15.41
N SER A 346 -6.90 -1.21 -15.64
CA SER A 346 -5.67 -1.98 -15.42
C SER A 346 -5.31 -2.10 -13.93
N THR A 347 -5.65 -1.09 -13.14
CA THR A 347 -5.43 -1.05 -11.69
C THR A 347 -6.42 -1.95 -10.95
N PHE A 348 -7.68 -2.05 -11.43
CA PHE A 348 -8.71 -2.86 -10.78
C PHE A 348 -8.33 -4.35 -10.72
N ASP A 349 -8.40 -4.97 -9.55
CA ASP A 349 -8.10 -6.40 -9.37
C ASP A 349 -9.32 -7.24 -9.79
N TRP A 350 -9.40 -7.55 -11.08
CA TRP A 350 -10.46 -8.39 -11.63
C TRP A 350 -10.50 -9.81 -11.05
N HIS A 351 -9.42 -10.33 -10.46
CA HIS A 351 -9.44 -11.65 -9.84
C HIS A 351 -10.23 -11.66 -8.52
N SER A 352 -10.21 -10.53 -7.80
CA SER A 352 -10.89 -10.38 -6.51
C SER A 352 -12.42 -10.46 -6.60
N VAL A 353 -13.00 -10.00 -7.72
CA VAL A 353 -14.46 -9.97 -7.94
C VAL A 353 -14.98 -11.15 -8.76
N ARG A 354 -14.10 -12.06 -9.21
CA ARG A 354 -14.53 -13.25 -9.95
C ARG A 354 -15.45 -14.09 -9.06
N PRO A 355 -16.62 -14.55 -9.56
CA PRO A 355 -17.53 -15.38 -8.78
C PRO A 355 -16.87 -16.65 -8.22
N THR A 356 -15.92 -17.22 -8.95
CA THR A 356 -15.14 -18.39 -8.52
C THR A 356 -14.22 -18.09 -7.34
N THR A 357 -13.61 -16.91 -7.30
CA THR A 357 -12.76 -16.45 -6.18
C THR A 357 -13.63 -16.11 -4.96
N LEU A 358 -14.68 -15.30 -5.16
CA LEU A 358 -15.60 -14.86 -4.09
C LEU A 358 -16.25 -16.04 -3.35
N ARG A 359 -16.61 -17.11 -4.06
CA ARG A 359 -17.19 -18.33 -3.47
C ARG A 359 -16.19 -19.14 -2.64
N ARG A 360 -14.88 -18.99 -2.88
CA ARG A 360 -13.82 -19.72 -2.17
C ARG A 360 -13.24 -18.93 -1.00
N MET A 361 -13.39 -17.60 -1.00
CA MET A 361 -12.83 -16.74 0.04
C MET A 361 -13.66 -16.79 1.34
N PRO A 362 -13.02 -16.70 2.53
CA PRO A 362 -13.72 -16.54 3.79
C PRO A 362 -14.61 -15.30 3.77
N ARG A 363 -15.84 -15.41 4.30
CA ARG A 363 -16.81 -14.29 4.33
C ARG A 363 -16.20 -13.03 4.95
N SER A 364 -15.41 -13.18 6.01
CA SER A 364 -14.72 -12.06 6.66
C SER A 364 -13.80 -11.28 5.73
N GLU A 365 -13.07 -11.95 4.84
CA GLU A 365 -12.16 -11.28 3.91
C GLU A 365 -12.93 -10.51 2.84
N THR A 366 -14.00 -11.10 2.31
CA THR A 366 -14.89 -10.45 1.35
C THR A 366 -15.59 -9.24 1.98
N THR A 367 -16.04 -9.35 3.23
CA THR A 367 -16.66 -8.24 3.97
C THR A 367 -15.68 -7.08 4.17
N VAL A 368 -14.42 -7.35 4.54
CA VAL A 368 -13.38 -6.33 4.69
C VAL A 368 -13.13 -5.60 3.37
N MET A 369 -12.95 -6.35 2.28
CA MET A 369 -12.74 -5.78 0.95
C MET A 369 -13.94 -4.90 0.54
N LEU A 370 -15.16 -5.41 0.69
CA LEU A 370 -16.38 -4.69 0.33
C LEU A 370 -16.56 -3.43 1.17
N ALA A 371 -16.32 -3.50 2.49
CA ALA A 371 -16.41 -2.34 3.37
C ALA A 371 -15.41 -1.25 2.96
N THR A 372 -14.16 -1.64 2.64
CA THR A 372 -13.13 -0.71 2.15
C THR A 372 -13.59 0.00 0.88
N VAL A 373 -14.12 -0.76 -0.10
CA VAL A 373 -14.59 -0.22 -1.38
C VAL A 373 -15.81 0.68 -1.20
N VAL A 374 -16.83 0.22 -0.51
CA VAL A 374 -18.10 0.95 -0.33
C VAL A 374 -17.88 2.25 0.42
N VAL A 375 -17.13 2.22 1.53
CA VAL A 375 -16.85 3.43 2.32
C VAL A 375 -16.02 4.41 1.50
N THR A 376 -14.98 3.94 0.79
CA THR A 376 -14.17 4.83 -0.07
C THR A 376 -15.02 5.50 -1.14
N VAL A 377 -15.83 4.74 -1.88
CA VAL A 377 -16.62 5.27 -3.00
C VAL A 377 -17.72 6.19 -2.51
N TRP A 378 -18.37 5.86 -1.38
CA TRP A 378 -19.44 6.68 -0.83
C TRP A 378 -18.94 8.00 -0.22
N THR A 379 -17.76 7.98 0.39
CA THR A 379 -17.16 9.17 1.02
C THR A 379 -16.24 9.95 0.08
N GLU A 380 -16.00 9.42 -1.12
CA GLU A 380 -14.99 9.90 -2.08
C GLU A 380 -13.59 10.09 -1.44
N ASN A 381 -13.34 9.41 -0.32
CA ASN A 381 -12.14 9.57 0.49
C ASN A 381 -11.49 8.22 0.75
N LEU A 382 -10.35 8.02 0.09
CA LEU A 382 -9.57 6.80 0.16
C LEU A 382 -9.02 6.52 1.57
N ALA A 383 -8.69 7.55 2.34
CA ALA A 383 -8.19 7.40 3.71
C ALA A 383 -9.25 6.82 4.65
N ILE A 384 -10.49 7.33 4.57
CA ILE A 384 -11.61 6.87 5.40
C ILE A 384 -11.92 5.41 5.09
N GLY A 385 -11.93 5.04 3.80
CA GLY A 385 -12.18 3.66 3.39
C GLY A 385 -11.12 2.67 3.89
N VAL A 386 -9.83 3.02 3.81
CA VAL A 386 -8.75 2.18 4.37
C VAL A 386 -8.89 2.05 5.89
N GLY A 387 -9.14 3.15 6.60
CA GLY A 387 -9.36 3.13 8.05
C GLY A 387 -10.51 2.23 8.46
N ALA A 388 -11.66 2.35 7.78
CA ALA A 388 -12.82 1.48 7.99
C ALA A 388 -12.50 0.02 7.67
N GLY A 389 -11.81 -0.25 6.56
CA GLY A 389 -11.37 -1.59 6.16
C GLY A 389 -10.49 -2.26 7.20
N VAL A 390 -9.49 -1.53 7.73
CA VAL A 390 -8.61 -2.01 8.80
C VAL A 390 -9.41 -2.28 10.07
N LEU A 391 -10.34 -1.41 10.45
CA LEU A 391 -11.18 -1.60 11.63
C LEU A 391 -12.06 -2.86 11.50
N VAL A 392 -12.74 -3.03 10.37
CA VAL A 392 -13.53 -4.23 10.09
C VAL A 392 -12.64 -5.47 10.10
N ALA A 393 -11.41 -5.38 9.58
CA ALA A 393 -10.48 -6.48 9.58
C ALA A 393 -10.02 -6.87 10.98
N MET A 394 -9.72 -5.90 11.85
CA MET A 394 -9.37 -6.14 13.25
C MET A 394 -10.51 -6.82 13.99
N VAL A 395 -11.75 -6.34 13.83
CA VAL A 395 -12.93 -6.95 14.45
C VAL A 395 -13.17 -8.36 13.93
N ALA A 396 -13.04 -8.58 12.62
CA ALA A 396 -13.21 -9.89 12.01
C ALA A 396 -12.12 -10.88 12.43
N PHE A 397 -10.88 -10.41 12.59
CA PHE A 397 -9.78 -11.20 13.13
C PHE A 397 -10.04 -11.57 14.60
N ALA A 398 -10.42 -10.60 15.43
CA ALA A 398 -10.75 -10.84 16.84
C ALA A 398 -11.87 -11.88 17.00
N ARG A 399 -12.96 -11.76 16.22
CA ARG A 399 -14.06 -12.75 16.22
C ARG A 399 -13.63 -14.12 15.75
N ARG A 400 -12.72 -14.20 14.77
CA ARG A 400 -12.19 -15.48 14.29
C ARG A 400 -11.43 -16.16 15.42
N VAL A 401 -10.53 -15.46 16.11
CA VAL A 401 -9.66 -16.06 17.13
C VAL A 401 -10.40 -16.32 18.45
N ALA A 402 -11.43 -15.53 18.78
CA ALA A 402 -12.19 -15.69 20.04
C ALA A 402 -13.03 -16.97 20.14
N HIS A 403 -13.38 -17.64 19.03
CA HIS A 403 -14.27 -18.80 19.02
C HIS A 403 -13.57 -20.17 18.96
N PHE A 404 -12.30 -20.27 19.36
CA PHE A 404 -11.53 -21.52 19.22
C PHE A 404 -11.15 -22.22 20.52
N VAL A 405 -11.61 -21.76 21.69
CA VAL A 405 -11.33 -22.47 22.94
C VAL A 405 -12.43 -23.50 23.20
N THR A 406 -12.12 -24.76 22.90
CA THR A 406 -12.97 -25.90 23.25
C THR A 406 -12.33 -26.65 24.39
N VAL A 407 -13.10 -26.88 25.46
CA VAL A 407 -12.66 -27.72 26.57
C VAL A 407 -13.43 -29.03 26.50
N GLU A 408 -12.72 -30.13 26.27
CA GLU A 408 -13.30 -31.46 26.32
C GLU A 408 -13.04 -32.08 27.68
N ARG A 409 -14.11 -32.53 28.34
CA ARG A 409 -14.05 -33.20 29.63
C ARG A 409 -14.08 -34.71 29.42
N THR A 410 -13.09 -35.41 29.94
CA THR A 410 -13.07 -36.86 30.03
C THR A 410 -12.89 -37.29 31.47
N GLU A 411 -13.53 -38.38 31.85
CA GLU A 411 -13.30 -39.00 33.14
C GLU A 411 -12.70 -40.39 32.94
N ALA A 412 -11.68 -40.69 33.74
CA ALA A 412 -11.09 -42.02 33.81
C ALA A 412 -10.90 -42.40 35.27
N GLU A 413 -10.88 -43.70 35.53
CA GLU A 413 -10.52 -44.27 36.83
C GLU A 413 -9.05 -44.68 36.75
N HIS A 414 -8.23 -44.14 37.65
CA HIS A 414 -6.79 -44.44 37.75
C HIS A 414 -6.48 -44.88 39.17
N ASP A 415 -5.94 -46.09 39.34
CA ASP A 415 -5.61 -46.67 40.65
C ASP A 415 -6.77 -46.66 41.69
N GLY A 416 -8.02 -46.73 41.22
CA GLY A 416 -9.22 -46.71 42.07
C GLY A 416 -9.72 -45.31 42.45
N GLU A 417 -9.11 -44.26 41.91
CA GLU A 417 -9.56 -42.87 42.06
C GLU A 417 -10.14 -42.34 40.74
N ARG A 418 -11.26 -41.60 40.82
CA ARG A 418 -11.81 -40.89 39.66
C ARG A 418 -10.98 -39.65 39.39
N VAL A 419 -10.56 -39.47 38.13
CA VAL A 419 -9.83 -38.31 37.67
C VAL A 419 -10.57 -37.68 36.50
N ALA A 420 -10.83 -36.37 36.56
CA ALA A 420 -11.38 -35.62 35.45
C ALA A 420 -10.25 -34.89 34.71
N THR A 421 -10.14 -35.11 33.41
CA THR A 421 -9.18 -34.42 32.54
C THR A 421 -9.92 -33.48 31.61
N TYR A 422 -9.53 -32.21 31.66
CA TYR A 422 -9.99 -31.14 30.79
C TYR A 422 -8.93 -30.86 29.74
N THR A 423 -9.16 -31.32 28.51
CA THR A 423 -8.28 -31.04 27.37
C THR A 423 -8.71 -29.72 26.74
N VAL A 424 -7.90 -28.69 26.92
CA VAL A 424 -8.15 -27.37 26.36
C VAL A 424 -7.46 -27.29 25.00
N ASN A 425 -8.25 -27.08 23.96
CA ASN A 425 -7.77 -26.84 22.61
C ASN A 425 -7.97 -25.38 22.23
N GLY A 426 -6.96 -24.75 21.63
CA GLY A 426 -7.05 -23.40 21.08
C GLY A 426 -6.29 -22.34 21.86
N GLU A 427 -6.29 -21.12 21.34
CA GLU A 427 -5.47 -20.01 21.85
C GLU A 427 -6.18 -19.26 22.98
N LEU A 428 -5.54 -19.17 24.16
CA LEU A 428 -6.11 -18.51 25.32
C LEU A 428 -5.57 -17.07 25.50
N PHE A 429 -6.44 -16.09 25.33
CA PHE A 429 -6.14 -14.65 25.48
C PHE A 429 -7.36 -13.94 26.10
N PHE A 430 -7.27 -12.63 26.34
CA PHE A 430 -8.24 -11.84 27.11
C PHE A 430 -9.70 -11.98 26.64
N ALA A 431 -9.92 -12.29 25.36
CA ALA A 431 -11.26 -12.45 24.82
C ALA A 431 -11.87 -13.83 25.09
N SER A 432 -11.05 -14.85 25.41
CA SER A 432 -11.48 -16.24 25.65
C SER A 432 -11.24 -16.71 27.10
N SER A 433 -10.56 -15.91 27.94
CA SER A 433 -10.21 -16.28 29.31
C SER A 433 -11.43 -16.45 30.23
N ASN A 434 -12.48 -15.65 30.07
CA ASN A 434 -13.73 -15.81 30.83
C ASN A 434 -14.51 -17.07 30.42
N ASP A 435 -14.51 -17.38 29.12
CA ASP A 435 -15.19 -18.58 28.62
C ASP A 435 -14.55 -19.83 29.23
N LEU A 436 -13.22 -19.88 29.30
CA LEU A 436 -12.48 -20.98 29.94
C LEU A 436 -12.98 -21.26 31.36
N TYR A 437 -13.10 -20.23 32.20
CA TYR A 437 -13.54 -20.38 33.60
C TYR A 437 -14.94 -21.02 33.72
N THR A 438 -15.82 -20.78 32.75
CA THR A 438 -17.20 -21.30 32.79
C THR A 438 -17.35 -22.74 32.29
N GLN A 439 -16.32 -23.34 31.67
CA GLN A 439 -16.39 -24.69 31.09
C GLN A 439 -16.03 -25.82 32.09
N PHE A 440 -15.72 -25.48 33.34
CA PHE A 440 -15.36 -26.42 34.40
C PHE A 440 -16.55 -26.76 35.30
N GLU A 441 -16.65 -28.03 35.73
CA GLU A 441 -17.76 -28.54 36.54
C GLU A 441 -17.38 -28.58 38.04
N TYR A 442 -17.06 -27.41 38.59
CA TYR A 442 -16.47 -27.26 39.93
C TYR A 442 -17.18 -27.99 41.09
N ALA A 443 -18.49 -28.25 40.98
CA ALA A 443 -19.29 -28.86 42.05
C ALA A 443 -19.41 -30.39 41.93
N THR A 444 -19.21 -30.95 40.72
CA THR A 444 -19.44 -32.38 40.41
C THR A 444 -18.15 -33.13 40.09
N ASP A 445 -17.04 -32.40 39.90
CA ASP A 445 -15.74 -33.00 39.62
C ASP A 445 -15.18 -33.82 40.79
N PRO A 446 -14.39 -34.86 40.49
CA PRO A 446 -13.75 -35.69 41.51
C PRO A 446 -12.63 -34.94 42.26
N GLN A 447 -12.04 -35.58 43.27
CA GLN A 447 -10.97 -34.99 44.09
C GLN A 447 -9.69 -34.65 43.31
N ARG A 448 -9.53 -35.18 42.09
CA ARG A 448 -8.36 -34.92 41.25
C ARG A 448 -8.77 -34.48 39.84
N VAL A 449 -8.30 -33.31 39.46
CA VAL A 449 -8.58 -32.68 38.16
C VAL A 449 -7.27 -32.37 37.44
N ILE A 450 -7.19 -32.75 36.16
CA ILE A 450 -6.06 -32.44 35.28
C ILE A 450 -6.52 -31.44 34.23
N ILE A 451 -5.83 -30.32 34.10
CA ILE A 451 -6.01 -29.34 33.02
C ILE A 451 -4.88 -29.57 32.03
N ASP A 452 -5.22 -30.09 30.87
CA ASP A 452 -4.29 -30.39 29.79
C ASP A 452 -4.26 -29.23 28.78
N LEU A 453 -3.09 -28.59 28.66
CA LEU A 453 -2.81 -27.47 27.77
C LEU A 453 -1.85 -27.83 26.63
N HIS A 454 -1.59 -29.11 26.34
CA HIS A 454 -0.64 -29.49 25.27
C HIS A 454 -0.99 -28.87 23.90
N ASP A 455 -2.28 -28.70 23.61
CA ASP A 455 -2.80 -28.09 22.38
C ASP A 455 -3.29 -26.64 22.59
N SER A 456 -2.77 -25.96 23.63
CA SER A 456 -3.15 -24.58 23.99
C SER A 456 -1.95 -23.73 24.43
N HIS A 457 -2.11 -22.41 24.34
CA HIS A 457 -1.07 -21.43 24.68
C HIS A 457 -1.67 -20.28 25.49
N LEU A 458 -0.91 -19.81 26.49
CA LEU A 458 -1.26 -18.63 27.30
C LEU A 458 -0.60 -17.39 26.67
N TRP A 459 -1.41 -16.41 26.23
CA TRP A 459 -0.91 -15.23 25.52
C TRP A 459 -0.85 -13.94 26.34
N ASP A 460 -1.60 -13.84 27.43
CA ASP A 460 -1.65 -12.63 28.25
C ASP A 460 -1.93 -12.89 29.73
N ALA A 461 -1.83 -11.81 30.52
CA ALA A 461 -2.04 -11.82 31.95
C ALA A 461 -3.48 -12.23 32.34
N SER A 462 -4.47 -11.93 31.50
CA SER A 462 -5.88 -12.26 31.76
C SER A 462 -6.09 -13.77 31.73
N THR A 463 -5.40 -14.47 30.84
CA THR A 463 -5.42 -15.93 30.80
C THR A 463 -4.80 -16.55 32.05
N ILE A 464 -3.67 -16.00 32.51
CA ILE A 464 -3.02 -16.47 33.74
C ILE A 464 -3.93 -16.25 34.94
N ALA A 465 -4.56 -15.07 35.04
CA ALA A 465 -5.53 -14.77 36.09
C ALA A 465 -6.74 -15.72 36.06
N ALA A 466 -7.25 -16.06 34.86
CA ALA A 466 -8.34 -17.02 34.72
C ALA A 466 -7.94 -18.43 35.18
N LEU A 467 -6.73 -18.89 34.81
CA LEU A 467 -6.22 -20.19 35.24
C LEU A 467 -5.97 -20.24 36.76
N ASP A 468 -5.44 -19.16 37.35
CA ASP A 468 -5.26 -19.02 38.78
C ASP A 468 -6.62 -19.02 39.51
N ALA A 469 -7.64 -18.35 38.95
CA ALA A 469 -9.00 -18.36 39.50
C ALA A 469 -9.65 -19.74 39.44
N ILE A 470 -9.42 -20.52 38.37
CA ILE A 470 -9.86 -21.92 38.25
C ILE A 470 -9.20 -22.77 39.35
N GLN A 471 -7.87 -22.69 39.49
CA GLN A 471 -7.12 -23.42 40.51
C GLN A 471 -7.57 -23.07 41.93
N GLU A 472 -7.75 -21.78 42.21
CA GLU A 472 -8.18 -21.31 43.53
C GLU A 472 -9.60 -21.80 43.85
N LYS A 473 -10.50 -21.82 42.87
CA LYS A 473 -11.85 -22.34 43.07
C LYS A 473 -11.87 -23.82 43.41
N TYR A 474 -11.11 -24.65 42.69
CA TYR A 474 -10.99 -26.07 43.04
C TYR A 474 -10.29 -26.28 44.38
N ARG A 475 -9.27 -25.49 44.69
CA ARG A 475 -8.59 -25.52 46.00
C ARG A 475 -9.55 -25.20 47.14
N SER A 476 -10.46 -24.24 46.95
CA SER A 476 -11.51 -23.93 47.93
C SER A 476 -12.50 -25.09 48.15
N SER A 477 -12.68 -25.96 47.15
CA SER A 477 -13.47 -27.20 47.22
C SER A 477 -12.67 -28.43 47.69
N SER A 478 -11.41 -28.26 48.13
CA SER A 478 -10.49 -29.35 48.49
C SER A 478 -10.20 -30.35 47.36
N THR A 479 -10.30 -29.91 46.10
CA THR A 479 -9.94 -30.68 44.90
C THR A 479 -8.51 -30.36 44.50
N GLU A 480 -7.70 -31.39 44.25
CA GLU A 480 -6.35 -31.25 43.72
C GLU A 480 -6.39 -30.97 42.21
N VAL A 481 -5.75 -29.88 41.78
CA VAL A 481 -5.66 -29.50 40.36
C VAL A 481 -4.22 -29.55 39.89
N GLN A 482 -4.00 -30.28 38.79
CA GLN A 482 -2.72 -30.34 38.11
C GLN A 482 -2.84 -29.73 36.71
N VAL A 483 -1.95 -28.80 36.37
CA VAL A 483 -1.85 -28.26 35.00
C VAL A 483 -0.67 -28.91 34.29
N VAL A 484 -0.91 -29.46 33.10
CA VAL A 484 0.09 -30.13 32.27
C VAL A 484 0.10 -29.55 30.86
N GLY A 485 1.17 -29.80 30.10
CA GLY A 485 1.24 -29.42 28.68
C GLY A 485 1.56 -27.96 28.39
N LEU A 486 1.99 -27.18 29.37
CA LEU A 486 2.46 -25.81 29.13
C LEU A 486 3.73 -25.82 28.28
N ASN A 487 3.72 -25.07 27.17
CA ASN A 487 4.94 -24.83 26.40
C ASN A 487 5.89 -23.85 27.13
N ASP A 488 7.12 -23.69 26.61
CA ASP A 488 8.15 -22.87 27.23
C ASP A 488 7.71 -21.41 27.45
N ALA A 489 7.04 -20.81 26.44
CA ALA A 489 6.59 -19.43 26.51
C ALA A 489 5.53 -19.22 27.59
N SER A 490 4.54 -20.14 27.69
CA SER A 490 3.47 -20.09 28.68
C SER A 490 3.99 -20.35 30.09
N THR A 491 4.98 -21.25 30.23
CA THR A 491 5.65 -21.54 31.50
C THR A 491 6.38 -20.29 32.02
N MET A 492 7.20 -19.66 31.19
CA MET A 492 7.89 -18.41 31.55
C MET A 492 6.92 -17.29 31.93
N MET A 493 5.78 -17.21 31.24
CA MET A 493 4.77 -16.19 31.53
C MET A 493 4.10 -16.45 32.88
N ARG A 494 3.75 -17.71 33.16
CA ARG A 494 3.15 -18.15 34.42
C ARG A 494 4.11 -18.00 35.61
N GLU A 495 5.40 -18.29 35.44
CA GLU A 495 6.39 -18.06 36.50
C GLU A 495 6.53 -16.57 36.87
N ARG A 496 6.36 -15.67 35.89
CA ARG A 496 6.47 -14.22 36.12
C ARG A 496 5.22 -13.61 36.72
N LEU A 497 4.04 -14.10 36.38
CA LEU A 497 2.75 -13.45 36.68
C LEU A 497 1.83 -14.28 37.58
N GLY A 498 2.03 -15.59 37.66
CA GLY A 498 1.18 -16.49 38.45
C GLY A 498 1.20 -16.14 39.94
N GLY A 499 0.04 -16.19 40.58
CA GLY A 499 -0.12 -15.90 42.01
C GLY A 499 0.06 -14.43 42.41
N THR A 500 0.46 -13.55 41.49
CA THR A 500 0.61 -12.09 41.75
C THR A 500 -0.60 -11.27 41.32
N LEU A 501 -1.46 -11.84 40.48
CA LEU A 501 -2.64 -11.18 39.89
C LEU A 501 -3.93 -11.49 40.67
N GLY A 502 -3.82 -11.72 41.98
CA GLY A 502 -4.90 -12.19 42.85
C GLY A 502 -6.23 -11.47 42.64
N ALA A 503 -7.31 -12.24 42.71
CA ALA A 503 -8.71 -11.88 42.50
C ALA A 503 -9.22 -10.79 43.46
N GLY A 504 -8.76 -9.57 43.24
CA GLY A 504 -9.26 -8.36 43.86
C GLY A 504 -9.69 -7.38 42.78
N HIS A 505 -10.79 -7.70 42.07
CA HIS A 505 -11.87 -6.78 41.68
C HIS A 505 -13.04 -7.55 41.08
#